data_AF-X0VDF9-F1
#
_entry.id   AF-X0VDF9-F1
#
_cell.length_a   1.000
_cell.length_b   1.000
_cell.length_c   1.000
_cell.angle_alpha   90.00
_cell.angle_beta   90.00
_cell.angle_gamma   90.00
#
_symmetry.space_group_name_H-M   'P 1'
#
loop_
_entity.id
_entity.type
_entity.pdbx_description
1 polymer ?
#
loop_
_entity_poly.entity_id
_entity_poly.type
_entity_poly.pdbx_seq_one_letter_code
_entity_poly.pdbx_strand_id
1 'polypeptide(L)'
;MGCLFTLVALLVQPFYGINLWLSDQLFTSQPPSPIIVIAGIDDNTLETYGRWAEWPRSLHAQAIDNLNQAGAKVIGFDIIFVDSSSDDELLATAMAKADNIALAAVGTQLVSQANVEITYDNFLLPTSSLEQAASNIGHVNVVPDGDGTVRRLPLIVKSSS
;
A
#
# COMPACT_ATOMS: atom_id res chain seq x y z
N MET A 1 -19.11 13.77 42.58
CA MET A 1 -19.89 13.11 41.50
C MET A 1 -19.55 13.66 40.11
N GLY A 2 -19.50 14.98 39.91
CA GLY A 2 -19.15 15.58 38.59
C GLY A 2 -17.79 15.14 38.02
N CYS A 3 -16.69 15.25 38.77
CA CYS A 3 -15.36 14.89 38.25
C CYS A 3 -15.21 13.41 37.89
N LEU A 4 -15.86 12.50 38.63
CA LEU A 4 -15.84 11.07 38.33
C LEU A 4 -16.61 10.76 37.04
N PHE A 5 -17.76 11.41 36.85
CA PHE A 5 -18.55 11.26 35.63
C PHE A 5 -17.81 11.81 34.40
N THR A 6 -17.17 12.99 34.51
CA THR A 6 -16.36 13.55 33.42
C THR A 6 -15.16 12.67 33.10
N LEU A 7 -14.49 12.11 34.12
CA LEU A 7 -13.38 11.17 33.92
C LEU A 7 -13.85 9.89 33.20
N VAL A 8 -14.97 9.31 33.61
CA VAL A 8 -15.56 8.13 32.96
C VAL A 8 -15.99 8.44 31.52
N ALA A 9 -16.61 9.59 31.27
CA ALA A 9 -17.01 10.00 29.92
C ALA A 9 -15.81 10.21 28.98
N LEU A 10 -14.71 10.79 29.49
CA LEU A 10 -13.47 10.96 28.74
C LEU A 10 -12.76 9.62 28.47
N LEU A 11 -12.85 8.66 29.40
CA LEU A 11 -12.24 7.34 29.24
C LEU A 11 -13.02 6.44 28.28
N VAL A 12 -14.36 6.51 28.29
CA VAL A 12 -15.22 5.58 27.53
C VAL A 12 -15.58 6.11 26.14
N GLN A 13 -15.41 7.42 25.88
CA GLN A 13 -15.69 8.05 24.57
C GLN A 13 -17.04 7.60 23.97
N PRO A 14 -18.17 7.70 24.70
CA PRO A 14 -19.44 7.03 24.35
C PRO A 14 -20.04 7.48 23.01
N PHE A 15 -19.61 8.62 22.47
CA PHE A 15 -20.07 9.15 21.20
C PHE A 15 -19.18 8.79 20.01
N TYR A 16 -18.04 8.12 20.22
CA TYR A 16 -17.11 7.79 19.14
C TYR A 16 -17.75 6.91 18.07
N GLY A 17 -18.49 5.86 18.47
CA GLY A 17 -19.19 4.99 17.52
C GLY A 17 -20.29 5.72 16.74
N ILE A 18 -21.04 6.63 17.39
CA ILE A 18 -22.06 7.45 16.73
C ILE A 18 -21.40 8.40 15.71
N ASN A 19 -20.24 8.98 16.05
CA ASN A 19 -19.48 9.83 15.15
C ASN A 19 -18.98 9.06 13.92
N LEU A 20 -18.47 7.82 14.09
CA LEU A 20 -18.07 6.97 12.97
C LEU A 20 -19.25 6.63 12.07
N TRP A 21 -20.38 6.21 12.66
CA TRP A 21 -21.59 5.90 11.91
C TRP A 21 -22.09 7.10 11.10
N LEU A 22 -22.14 8.30 11.71
CA LEU A 22 -22.50 9.53 10.99
C LEU A 22 -21.49 9.88 9.89
N SER A 23 -20.20 9.68 10.13
CA SER A 23 -19.16 9.90 9.12
C SER A 23 -19.34 8.97 7.92
N ASP A 24 -19.71 7.72 8.15
CA ASP A 24 -19.99 6.74 7.10
C ASP A 24 -21.20 7.14 6.26
N GLN A 25 -22.22 7.77 6.86
CA GLN A 25 -23.36 8.31 6.11
C GLN A 25 -22.96 9.47 5.18
N LEU A 26 -21.84 10.15 5.45
CA LEU A 26 -21.32 11.22 4.60
C LEU A 26 -20.45 10.68 3.45
N PHE A 27 -20.02 9.41 3.49
CA PHE A 27 -19.29 8.79 2.39
C PHE A 27 -20.24 8.46 1.24
N THR A 28 -20.14 9.24 0.17
CA THR A 28 -20.84 8.94 -1.09
C THR A 28 -20.00 7.98 -1.93
N SER A 29 -20.59 6.86 -2.36
CA SER A 29 -19.96 6.01 -3.38
C SER A 29 -19.70 6.84 -4.64
N GLN A 30 -18.44 6.90 -5.05
CA GLN A 30 -18.03 7.52 -6.30
C GLN A 30 -17.80 6.40 -7.33
N PRO A 31 -18.19 6.59 -8.60
CA PRO A 31 -17.83 5.64 -9.64
C PRO A 31 -16.30 5.51 -9.71
N PRO A 32 -15.78 4.32 -10.05
CA PRO A 32 -14.35 4.13 -10.20
C PRO A 32 -13.80 5.07 -11.28
N SER A 33 -12.57 5.54 -11.07
CA SER A 33 -11.90 6.37 -12.05
C SER A 33 -11.71 5.61 -13.37
N PRO A 34 -12.13 6.15 -14.52
CA PRO A 34 -12.01 5.45 -15.79
C PRO A 34 -10.56 5.37 -16.32
N ILE A 35 -9.61 6.03 -15.64
CA ILE A 35 -8.19 6.06 -16.01
C ILE A 35 -7.32 5.17 -15.11
N ILE A 36 -7.93 4.44 -14.17
CA ILE A 36 -7.24 3.48 -13.30
C ILE A 36 -7.68 2.08 -13.70
N VAL A 37 -6.72 1.20 -13.95
CA VAL A 37 -6.94 -0.21 -14.27
C VAL A 37 -6.20 -1.05 -13.25
N ILE A 38 -6.86 -2.11 -12.75
CA ILE A 38 -6.25 -3.09 -11.87
C ILE A 38 -5.95 -4.34 -12.70
N ALA A 39 -4.66 -4.63 -12.88
CA ALA A 39 -4.21 -5.92 -13.39
C ALA A 39 -4.13 -6.89 -12.20
N GLY A 40 -5.22 -7.61 -11.96
CA GLY A 40 -5.34 -8.51 -10.80
C GLY A 40 -4.64 -9.84 -11.01
N ILE A 41 -4.20 -10.45 -9.90
CA ILE A 41 -3.77 -11.84 -9.84
C ILE A 41 -4.97 -12.64 -9.32
N ASP A 42 -5.67 -13.32 -10.24
CA ASP A 42 -6.84 -14.15 -9.93
C ASP A 42 -6.52 -15.66 -9.96
N ASP A 43 -7.52 -16.49 -9.67
CA ASP A 43 -7.37 -17.94 -9.64
C ASP A 43 -6.87 -18.49 -10.98
N ASN A 44 -7.39 -17.99 -12.11
CA ASN A 44 -6.96 -18.39 -13.44
C ASN A 44 -5.48 -18.01 -13.72
N THR A 45 -5.05 -16.85 -13.24
CA THR A 45 -3.65 -16.41 -13.32
C THR A 45 -2.75 -17.33 -12.50
N LEU A 46 -3.16 -17.70 -11.29
CA LEU A 46 -2.41 -18.61 -10.42
C LEU A 46 -2.39 -20.05 -10.94
N GLU A 47 -3.44 -20.52 -11.60
CA GLU A 47 -3.47 -21.81 -12.30
C GLU A 47 -2.48 -21.83 -13.49
N THR A 48 -2.35 -20.70 -14.18
CA THR A 48 -1.48 -20.58 -15.37
C THR A 48 0.00 -20.42 -15.00
N TYR A 49 0.30 -19.55 -14.03
CA TYR A 49 1.67 -19.15 -13.69
C TYR A 49 2.18 -19.69 -12.35
N GLY A 50 1.35 -20.37 -11.58
CA GLY A 50 1.68 -20.84 -10.23
C GLY A 50 1.56 -19.74 -9.18
N ARG A 51 2.13 -20.00 -8.00
CA ARG A 51 2.08 -19.06 -6.86
C ARG A 51 2.89 -17.81 -7.17
N TRP A 52 2.31 -16.64 -6.93
CA TRP A 52 2.95 -15.35 -7.24
C TRP A 52 4.32 -15.14 -6.58
N ALA A 53 4.53 -15.70 -5.38
CA ALA A 53 5.81 -15.63 -4.68
C ALA A 53 6.95 -16.37 -5.40
N GLU A 54 6.62 -17.28 -6.32
CA GLU A 54 7.58 -18.09 -7.10
C GLU A 54 7.77 -17.54 -8.52
N TRP A 55 7.08 -16.47 -8.88
CA TRP A 55 7.13 -15.93 -10.23
C TRP A 55 8.50 -15.29 -10.52
N PRO A 56 9.11 -15.60 -11.68
CA PRO A 56 10.35 -14.97 -12.06
C PRO A 56 10.16 -13.46 -12.30
N ARG A 57 11.20 -12.68 -12.07
CA ARG A 57 11.24 -11.24 -12.35
C ARG A 57 11.05 -10.95 -13.85
N SER A 58 11.39 -11.90 -14.72
CA SER A 58 11.09 -11.82 -16.16
C SER A 58 9.60 -11.70 -16.48
N LEU A 59 8.71 -12.33 -15.70
CA LEU A 59 7.26 -12.22 -15.88
C LEU A 59 6.77 -10.80 -15.54
N HIS A 60 7.33 -10.21 -14.48
CA HIS A 60 7.04 -8.84 -14.08
C HIS A 60 7.58 -7.83 -15.10
N ALA A 61 8.76 -8.06 -15.65
CA ALA A 61 9.32 -7.24 -16.73
C ALA A 61 8.47 -7.30 -18.00
N GLN A 62 7.97 -8.49 -18.37
CA GLN A 62 7.04 -8.65 -19.48
C GLN A 62 5.72 -7.90 -19.23
N ALA A 63 5.20 -7.91 -17.98
CA ALA A 63 4.03 -7.13 -17.62
C ALA A 63 4.27 -5.61 -17.80
N ILE A 64 5.44 -5.10 -17.41
CA ILE A 64 5.83 -3.70 -17.64
C ILE A 64 5.80 -3.37 -19.13
N ASP A 65 6.44 -4.19 -19.97
CA ASP A 65 6.47 -3.97 -21.42
C ASP A 65 5.06 -3.97 -22.03
N ASN A 66 4.20 -4.90 -21.62
CA ASN A 66 2.82 -5.01 -22.11
C ASN A 66 1.97 -3.79 -21.69
N LEU A 67 2.09 -3.34 -20.43
CA LEU A 67 1.35 -2.20 -19.91
C LEU A 67 1.80 -0.89 -20.56
N ASN A 68 3.10 -0.71 -20.79
CA ASN A 68 3.62 0.44 -21.51
C ASN A 68 3.14 0.46 -22.98
N GLN A 69 3.15 -0.68 -23.66
CA GLN A 69 2.58 -0.80 -25.01
C GLN A 69 1.08 -0.47 -25.05
N ALA A 70 0.35 -0.79 -23.98
CA ALA A 70 -1.06 -0.42 -23.82
C ALA A 70 -1.27 1.08 -23.47
N GLY A 71 -0.19 1.85 -23.28
CA GLY A 71 -0.23 3.29 -23.03
C GLY A 71 -0.32 3.69 -21.55
N ALA A 72 0.05 2.80 -20.63
CA ALA A 72 0.11 3.13 -19.20
C ALA A 72 1.09 4.30 -18.96
N LYS A 73 0.62 5.33 -18.26
CA LYS A 73 1.46 6.49 -17.89
C LYS A 73 2.28 6.27 -16.62
N VAL A 74 1.76 5.44 -15.72
CA VAL A 74 2.39 5.03 -14.45
C VAL A 74 1.98 3.59 -14.19
N ILE A 75 2.90 2.78 -13.70
CA ILE A 75 2.65 1.38 -13.32
C ILE A 75 3.04 1.23 -11.85
N GLY A 76 2.06 0.89 -11.01
CA GLY A 76 2.27 0.59 -9.59
C GLY A 76 2.26 -0.91 -9.34
N PHE A 77 3.25 -1.42 -8.61
CA PHE A 77 3.23 -2.79 -8.12
C PHE A 77 2.73 -2.83 -6.68
N ASP A 78 1.61 -3.53 -6.44
CA ASP A 78 1.18 -3.93 -5.10
C ASP A 78 1.83 -5.27 -4.71
N ILE A 79 3.16 -5.31 -4.84
CA ILE A 79 4.02 -6.42 -4.47
C ILE A 79 5.25 -5.84 -3.80
N ILE A 80 5.56 -6.33 -2.62
CA ILE A 80 6.72 -5.87 -1.85
C ILE A 80 7.88 -6.81 -2.18
N PHE A 81 8.77 -6.38 -3.06
CA PHE A 81 9.90 -7.18 -3.56
C PHE A 81 11.06 -7.27 -2.55
N VAL A 82 10.78 -7.76 -1.33
CA VAL A 82 11.72 -7.80 -0.20
C VAL A 82 12.79 -8.88 -0.36
N ASP A 83 12.46 -9.98 -1.02
CA ASP A 83 13.35 -11.11 -1.21
C ASP A 83 14.15 -10.96 -2.50
N SER A 84 15.47 -11.16 -2.40
CA SER A 84 16.36 -11.10 -3.56
C SER A 84 16.11 -12.26 -4.50
N SER A 85 16.16 -11.95 -5.80
CA SER A 85 16.10 -12.95 -6.86
C SER A 85 17.29 -12.83 -7.80
N SER A 86 17.69 -13.94 -8.42
CA SER A 86 18.82 -13.97 -9.37
C SER A 86 18.56 -13.15 -10.63
N ASP A 87 17.30 -12.81 -10.92
CA ASP A 87 16.83 -12.03 -12.05
C ASP A 87 16.35 -10.61 -11.67
N ASP A 88 16.67 -10.11 -10.46
CA ASP A 88 16.34 -8.74 -10.05
C ASP A 88 16.93 -7.70 -11.00
N GLU A 89 18.16 -7.90 -11.48
CA GLU A 89 18.81 -6.99 -12.46
C GLU A 89 18.05 -6.89 -13.79
N LEU A 90 17.39 -7.97 -14.19
CA LEU A 90 16.57 -7.98 -15.41
C LEU A 90 15.35 -7.07 -15.22
N LEU A 91 14.65 -7.20 -14.10
CA LEU A 91 13.51 -6.34 -13.79
C LEU A 91 13.94 -4.89 -13.55
N ALA A 92 15.04 -4.66 -12.83
CA ALA A 92 15.62 -3.33 -12.63
C ALA A 92 15.89 -2.63 -13.98
N THR A 93 16.47 -3.36 -14.94
CA THR A 93 16.71 -2.84 -16.30
C THR A 93 15.41 -2.48 -17.01
N ALA A 94 14.38 -3.33 -16.92
CA ALA A 94 13.07 -3.06 -17.52
C ALA A 94 12.39 -1.85 -16.88
N MET A 95 12.47 -1.71 -15.55
CA MET A 95 11.93 -0.58 -14.80
C MET A 95 12.64 0.73 -15.18
N ALA A 96 13.97 0.73 -15.20
CA ALA A 96 14.76 1.91 -15.55
C ALA A 96 14.50 2.37 -17.00
N LYS A 97 14.27 1.43 -17.92
CA LYS A 97 13.88 1.73 -19.31
C LYS A 97 12.48 2.35 -19.40
N ALA A 98 11.55 1.89 -18.55
CA ALA A 98 10.18 2.35 -18.53
C ALA A 98 10.01 3.74 -17.88
N ASP A 99 10.80 4.04 -16.85
CA ASP A 99 10.84 5.31 -16.11
C ASP A 99 9.45 5.81 -15.64
N ASN A 100 8.58 4.87 -15.27
CA ASN A 100 7.24 5.18 -14.78
C ASN A 100 6.75 4.17 -13.73
N ILE A 101 7.69 3.53 -13.04
CA ILE A 101 7.40 2.43 -12.10
C ILE A 101 7.37 2.96 -10.67
N ALA A 102 6.29 2.65 -9.95
CA ALA A 102 6.16 2.88 -8.52
C ALA A 102 6.14 1.53 -7.78
N LEU A 103 7.04 1.35 -6.81
CA LEU A 103 7.09 0.15 -5.98
C LEU A 103 6.47 0.37 -4.60
N ALA A 104 5.92 -0.71 -4.04
CA ALA A 104 5.39 -0.73 -2.69
C ALA A 104 6.50 -0.96 -1.65
N ALA A 105 6.41 -0.24 -0.54
CA ALA A 105 7.12 -0.48 0.70
C ALA A 105 6.13 -0.60 1.87
N VAL A 106 6.53 -1.25 2.95
CA VAL A 106 5.67 -1.35 4.14
C VAL A 106 6.43 -1.08 5.42
N GLY A 107 5.91 -0.14 6.21
CA GLY A 107 6.33 0.07 7.59
C GLY A 107 5.85 -1.08 8.48
N THR A 108 6.72 -1.57 9.34
CA THR A 108 6.47 -2.66 10.28
C THR A 108 6.71 -2.16 11.69
N GLN A 109 6.01 -2.77 12.67
CA GLN A 109 6.10 -2.40 14.09
C GLN A 109 5.69 -0.93 14.33
N LEU A 110 4.38 -0.71 14.48
CA LEU A 110 3.83 0.61 14.76
C LEU A 110 4.37 1.16 16.09
N VAL A 111 5.03 2.31 16.04
CA VAL A 111 5.58 3.01 17.21
C VAL A 111 4.60 4.06 17.72
N SER A 112 4.09 4.90 16.81
CA SER A 112 3.19 6.00 17.14
C SER A 112 2.27 6.34 16.00
N GLN A 113 1.07 6.83 16.34
CA GLN A 113 0.10 7.35 15.40
C GLN A 113 -0.38 8.71 15.91
N ALA A 114 -0.05 9.76 15.18
CA ALA A 114 -0.45 11.13 15.50
C ALA A 114 -1.08 11.81 14.28
N ASN A 115 -2.40 12.00 14.30
CA ASN A 115 -3.17 12.61 13.22
C ASN A 115 -2.95 11.90 11.86
N VAL A 116 -2.20 12.54 10.95
CA VAL A 116 -1.95 12.10 9.56
C VAL A 116 -0.58 11.42 9.42
N GLU A 117 0.22 11.41 10.49
CA GLU A 117 1.56 10.86 10.53
C GLU A 117 1.60 9.57 11.35
N ILE A 118 2.25 8.56 10.78
CA ILE A 118 2.44 7.27 11.42
C ILE A 118 3.92 6.94 11.44
N THR A 119 4.42 6.55 12.60
CA THR A 119 5.83 6.17 12.78
C THR A 119 5.92 4.67 12.95
N TYR A 120 6.77 4.05 12.14
CA TYR A 120 7.12 2.64 12.19
C TYR A 120 8.59 2.48 12.58
N ASP A 121 8.93 1.38 13.25
CA ASP A 121 10.31 1.11 13.67
C ASP A 121 11.19 0.63 12.52
N ASN A 122 10.60 -0.13 11.60
CA ASN A 122 11.29 -0.70 10.47
C ASN A 122 10.48 -0.57 9.19
N PHE A 123 11.17 -0.58 8.05
CA PHE A 123 10.54 -0.65 6.74
C PHE A 123 11.06 -1.87 5.98
N LEU A 124 10.13 -2.58 5.35
CA LEU A 124 10.43 -3.56 4.32
C LEU A 124 10.41 -2.82 2.98
N LEU A 125 11.59 -2.66 2.42
CA LEU A 125 11.83 -2.05 1.12
C LEU A 125 12.03 -3.12 0.05
N PRO A 126 11.83 -2.78 -1.23
CA PRO A 126 12.32 -3.61 -2.33
C PRO A 126 13.82 -3.88 -2.21
N THR A 127 14.31 -4.92 -2.89
CA THR A 127 15.75 -5.17 -2.99
C THR A 127 16.47 -3.95 -3.57
N SER A 128 17.73 -3.75 -3.18
CA SER A 128 18.46 -2.51 -3.46
C SER A 128 18.60 -2.18 -4.95
N SER A 129 18.64 -3.18 -5.84
CA SER A 129 18.65 -2.98 -7.29
C SER A 129 17.30 -2.49 -7.81
N LEU A 130 16.20 -3.06 -7.32
CA LEU A 130 14.84 -2.64 -7.68
C LEU A 130 14.49 -1.27 -7.09
N GLU A 131 14.90 -1.02 -5.84
CA GLU A 131 14.73 0.26 -5.15
C GLU A 131 15.35 1.41 -5.97
N GLN A 132 16.59 1.24 -6.43
CA GLN A 132 17.30 2.24 -7.22
C GLN A 132 16.73 2.43 -8.63
N ALA A 133 16.15 1.39 -9.22
CA ALA A 133 15.56 1.44 -10.55
C ALA A 133 14.13 1.99 -10.58
N ALA A 134 13.44 2.02 -9.44
CA ALA A 134 12.08 2.53 -9.34
C ALA A 134 12.06 4.05 -9.46
N SER A 135 11.11 4.60 -10.23
CA SER A 135 10.92 6.05 -10.31
C SER A 135 10.36 6.62 -9.01
N ASN A 136 9.55 5.84 -8.29
CA ASN A 136 8.98 6.21 -6.99
C ASN A 136 8.80 4.99 -6.08
N ILE A 137 8.76 5.24 -4.78
CA ILE A 137 8.40 4.26 -3.75
C ILE A 137 7.26 4.83 -2.91
N GLY A 138 6.19 4.05 -2.76
CA GLY A 138 5.02 4.41 -1.96
C GLY A 138 4.78 3.40 -0.85
N HIS A 139 4.22 3.83 0.27
CA HIS A 139 3.85 2.91 1.34
C HIS A 139 2.46 2.30 1.10
N VAL A 140 2.26 1.06 1.55
CA VAL A 140 0.95 0.37 1.52
C VAL A 140 0.29 0.24 2.89
N ASN A 141 0.84 0.92 3.91
CA ASN A 141 0.31 0.90 5.27
C ASN A 141 -1.11 1.45 5.36
N VAL A 142 -1.99 0.68 6.02
CA VAL A 142 -3.32 1.09 6.44
C VAL A 142 -3.45 0.98 7.95
N VAL A 143 -4.24 1.87 8.55
CA VAL A 143 -4.60 1.77 9.96
C VAL A 143 -6.11 1.82 10.08
N PRO A 144 -6.75 0.66 10.32
CA PRO A 144 -8.18 0.61 10.57
C PRO A 144 -8.56 1.37 11.86
N ASP A 145 -9.78 1.90 11.90
CA ASP A 145 -10.36 2.36 13.17
C ASP A 145 -10.67 1.16 14.09
N GLY A 146 -11.11 1.42 15.32
CA GLY A 146 -11.36 0.37 16.32
C GLY A 146 -12.41 -0.69 15.93
N ASP A 147 -13.18 -0.44 14.88
CA ASP A 147 -14.15 -1.38 14.30
C ASP A 147 -13.61 -2.16 13.08
N GLY A 148 -12.33 -1.98 12.73
CA GLY A 148 -11.67 -2.66 11.61
C GLY A 148 -11.90 -2.01 10.24
N THR A 149 -12.65 -0.90 10.17
CA THR A 149 -12.88 -0.19 8.91
C THR A 149 -11.76 0.80 8.63
N VAL A 150 -11.23 0.80 7.40
CA VAL A 150 -10.24 1.78 6.94
C VAL A 150 -10.97 3.01 6.40
N ARG A 151 -11.03 4.07 7.20
CA ARG A 151 -11.63 5.36 6.80
C ARG A 151 -10.61 6.41 6.37
N ARG A 152 -9.33 6.17 6.67
CA ARG A 152 -8.23 7.12 6.48
C ARG A 152 -7.00 6.40 5.96
N LEU A 153 -6.34 7.01 4.99
CA LEU A 153 -5.01 6.61 4.55
C LEU A 153 -3.99 7.59 5.11
N PRO A 154 -2.91 7.12 5.76
CA PRO A 154 -1.82 8.00 6.14
C PRO A 154 -1.18 8.54 4.86
N LEU A 155 -0.92 9.85 4.82
CA LEU A 155 -0.22 10.47 3.68
C LEU A 155 1.30 10.44 3.86
N ILE A 156 1.74 10.34 5.11
CA ILE A 156 3.14 10.34 5.50
C ILE A 156 3.34 9.22 6.53
N VAL A 157 4.28 8.32 6.21
CA VAL A 157 4.84 7.37 7.16
C VAL A 157 6.30 7.69 7.40
N LYS A 158 6.75 7.57 8.64
CA LYS A 158 8.13 7.85 9.04
C LYS A 158 8.77 6.61 9.65
N SER A 159 10.09 6.51 9.50
CA SER A 159 10.92 5.62 10.30
C SER A 159 11.30 6.30 11.61
N SER A 160 11.34 5.56 12.73
CA SER A 160 11.95 6.05 13.98
C SER A 160 13.48 5.92 14.00
N SER A 161 14.06 5.15 13.08
CA SER A 161 15.51 4.96 12.89
C SER A 161 16.18 6.12 12.15
#